data_AF-A0A1G3PNS8-F1
#
_entry.id   AF-A0A1G3PNS8-F1
#
_cell.length_a   1.000
_cell.length_b   1.000
_cell.length_c   1.000
_cell.angle_alpha   90.00
_cell.angle_beta   90.00
_cell.angle_gamma   90.00
#
_symmetry.space_group_name_H-M   'P 1'
#
loop_
_entity.id
_entity.type
_entity.pdbx_description
1 polymer ?
#
loop_
_entity_poly.entity_id
_entity_poly.type
_entity_poly.pdbx_seq_one_letter_code
_entity_poly.pdbx_strand_id
1 'polypeptide(L)'
;MKTATGIKIGAIALLVIIVTVLIIQNLTPAPLSFLFWSAPSVPVIVIILVTLVIGYLLGLLTYRLIFNRKPKEEEETAAAKTAVKKKESDSPIDDWDVEHTSEKAPAKSGKKSGKK
;
A
#
# COMPACT_ATOMS: atom_id res chain seq x y z
N MET A 1 23.47 -35.04 3.90
CA MET A 1 23.26 -33.77 3.19
C MET A 1 23.81 -33.84 1.75
N LYS A 2 23.25 -34.68 0.86
CA LYS A 2 23.73 -34.85 -0.53
C LYS A 2 22.73 -34.39 -1.61
N THR A 3 21.47 -34.17 -1.22
CA THR A 3 20.38 -33.77 -2.14
C THR A 3 20.55 -32.35 -2.65
N ALA A 4 21.02 -31.42 -1.82
CA ALA A 4 21.19 -30.02 -2.20
C ALA A 4 22.16 -29.82 -3.37
N THR A 5 23.24 -30.60 -3.44
CA THR A 5 24.22 -30.50 -4.53
C THR A 5 23.66 -31.03 -5.84
N GLY A 6 22.91 -32.15 -5.80
CA GLY A 6 22.22 -32.68 -6.98
C GLY A 6 21.17 -31.72 -7.54
N ILE A 7 20.40 -31.06 -6.67
CA ILE A 7 19.41 -30.05 -7.07
C ILE A 7 20.10 -28.84 -7.69
N LYS A 8 21.20 -28.36 -7.12
CA LYS A 8 21.98 -27.24 -7.67
C LYS A 8 22.53 -27.56 -9.06
N ILE A 9 23.12 -28.74 -9.23
CA ILE A 9 23.66 -29.18 -10.53
C ILE A 9 22.53 -29.34 -11.56
N GLY A 10 21.40 -29.94 -11.17
CA GLY A 10 20.23 -30.06 -12.04
C GLY A 10 19.66 -28.71 -12.45
N ALA A 11 19.57 -27.75 -11.53
CA ALA A 11 19.12 -26.39 -11.82
C ALA A 11 20.07 -25.66 -12.78
N ILE A 12 21.39 -25.80 -12.59
CA ILE A 12 22.39 -25.22 -13.49
C ILE A 12 22.30 -25.86 -14.88
N ALA A 13 22.18 -27.18 -14.98
CA ALA A 13 22.04 -27.88 -16.25
C ALA A 13 20.76 -27.44 -16.98
N LEU A 14 19.63 -27.34 -16.27
CA LEU A 14 18.38 -26.84 -16.82
C LEU A 14 18.51 -25.40 -17.34
N LEU A 15 19.15 -24.52 -16.56
CA LEU A 15 19.43 -23.14 -16.96
C LEU A 15 20.25 -23.10 -18.26
N VAL A 16 21.32 -23.89 -18.35
CA VAL A 16 22.18 -23.97 -19.54
C VAL A 16 21.39 -24.43 -20.77
N ILE A 17 20.52 -25.44 -20.61
CA ILE A 17 19.65 -25.92 -21.70
C ILE A 17 18.72 -24.80 -22.17
N ILE A 18 18.04 -24.12 -21.24
CA ILE A 18 17.12 -23.01 -21.58
C ILE A 18 17.88 -21.91 -22.33
N VAL A 19 19.03 -21.49 -21.81
CA VAL A 19 19.87 -20.45 -22.45
C VAL A 19 20.31 -20.87 -23.85
N THR A 20 20.72 -22.14 -24.02
CA THR A 20 21.15 -22.68 -25.32
C THR A 20 19.99 -22.67 -26.32
N VAL A 21 18.80 -23.11 -25.90
CA VAL A 21 17.60 -23.10 -26.74
C VAL A 21 17.22 -21.67 -27.12
N LEU A 22 17.29 -20.72 -26.19
CA LEU A 22 17.04 -19.31 -26.46
C LEU A 22 18.02 -18.74 -27.49
N ILE A 23 19.31 -19.07 -27.39
CA ILE A 23 20.32 -18.68 -28.37
C ILE A 23 19.98 -19.26 -29.74
N ILE A 24 19.73 -20.57 -29.83
CA ILE A 24 19.43 -21.24 -31.11
C ILE A 24 18.17 -20.67 -31.75
N GLN A 25 17.11 -20.44 -30.97
CA GLN A 25 15.88 -19.79 -31.46
C GLN A 25 16.13 -18.35 -31.91
N ASN A 26 17.17 -17.69 -31.39
CA ASN A 26 17.61 -16.36 -31.83
C ASN A 26 18.61 -16.36 -32.98
N LEU A 27 19.18 -17.51 -33.37
CA LEU A 27 20.11 -17.60 -34.51
C LEU A 27 19.39 -17.45 -35.85
N THR A 28 18.07 -17.65 -35.87
CA THR A 28 17.25 -17.43 -37.06
C THR A 28 16.77 -15.99 -37.06
N PRO A 29 17.40 -15.07 -37.81
CA PRO A 29 16.91 -13.70 -37.94
C PRO A 29 15.49 -13.72 -38.50
N ALA A 30 14.57 -13.03 -37.82
CA ALA A 30 13.20 -12.92 -38.29
C ALA A 30 13.06 -11.67 -39.16
N PRO A 31 12.47 -11.77 -40.37
CA PRO A 31 12.14 -10.60 -41.16
C PRO A 31 11.05 -9.82 -40.43
N LEU A 32 11.34 -8.58 -40.08
CA LEU A 32 10.43 -7.71 -39.33
C LEU A 32 9.90 -6.64 -40.26
N SER A 33 8.62 -6.72 -40.60
CA SER A 33 7.91 -5.70 -41.36
C SER A 33 6.98 -4.95 -40.42
N PHE A 34 7.30 -3.70 -40.09
CA PHE A 34 6.50 -2.84 -39.23
C PHE A 34 6.04 -1.60 -39.99
N LEU A 35 4.73 -1.52 -40.25
CA LEU A 35 4.07 -0.46 -41.02
C LEU A 35 4.63 -0.28 -42.44
N PHE A 36 5.71 0.49 -42.59
CA PHE A 36 6.41 0.79 -43.85
C PHE A 36 7.93 0.54 -43.74
N TRP A 37 8.40 0.04 -42.60
CA TRP A 37 9.80 -0.30 -42.37
C TRP A 37 9.97 -1.80 -42.40
N SER A 38 10.89 -2.25 -43.25
CA SER A 38 11.28 -3.65 -43.35
C SER A 38 12.72 -3.79 -42.90
N ALA A 39 12.93 -4.53 -41.82
CA ALA A 39 14.23 -4.90 -41.31
C ALA A 39 14.44 -6.40 -41.62
N PRO A 40 15.31 -6.76 -42.60
CA PRO A 40 15.41 -8.13 -43.09
C PRO A 40 15.95 -9.14 -42.08
N SER A 41 16.74 -8.68 -41.10
CA SER A 41 17.45 -9.55 -40.17
C SER A 41 17.53 -8.94 -38.77
N VAL A 42 16.40 -8.99 -38.04
CA VAL A 42 16.37 -8.57 -36.64
C VAL A 42 16.30 -9.82 -35.75
N PRO A 43 17.24 -9.99 -34.81
CA PRO A 43 17.15 -11.05 -33.81
C PRO A 43 15.91 -10.85 -32.94
N VAL A 44 15.12 -11.90 -32.76
CA VAL A 44 13.84 -11.85 -32.04
C VAL A 44 14.00 -11.36 -30.59
N ILE A 45 15.16 -11.62 -29.96
CA ILE A 45 15.41 -11.16 -28.58
C ILE A 45 15.38 -9.64 -28.46
N VAL A 46 15.85 -8.92 -29.48
CA VAL A 46 15.89 -7.46 -29.48
C VAL A 46 14.47 -6.91 -29.46
N ILE A 47 13.57 -7.52 -30.24
CA ILE A 47 12.15 -7.15 -30.30
C ILE A 47 11.48 -7.38 -28.94
N ILE A 48 11.74 -8.54 -28.31
CA ILE A 48 11.18 -8.89 -27.00
C ILE A 48 11.67 -7.90 -25.93
N LEU A 49 12.97 -7.58 -25.91
CA LEU A 49 13.51 -6.62 -24.95
C LEU A 49 12.92 -5.23 -25.14
N VAL A 50 12.82 -4.75 -26.38
CA VAL A 50 12.25 -3.43 -26.68
C VAL A 50 10.77 -3.36 -26.28
N THR A 51 9.98 -4.38 -26.63
CA THR A 51 8.55 -4.42 -26.27
C THR A 51 8.34 -4.55 -24.76
N LEU A 52 9.19 -5.30 -24.06
CA LEU A 52 9.16 -5.40 -22.59
C LEU A 52 9.47 -4.05 -21.93
N VAL A 53 10.51 -3.34 -22.39
CA VAL A 53 10.88 -2.02 -21.87
C VAL A 53 9.76 -1.01 -22.13
N ILE A 54 9.21 -0.98 -23.34
CA ILE A 54 8.09 -0.08 -23.68
C ILE A 54 6.87 -0.40 -22.80
N GLY A 55 6.49 -1.67 -22.68
CA GLY A 55 5.38 -2.11 -21.84
C GLY A 55 5.59 -1.74 -20.37
N TYR A 56 6.80 -1.91 -19.84
CA TYR A 56 7.15 -1.51 -18.48
C TYR A 56 7.03 0.00 -18.27
N LEU A 57 7.58 0.81 -19.18
CA LEU A 57 7.50 2.27 -19.12
C LEU A 57 6.06 2.77 -19.22
N LEU A 58 5.26 2.20 -20.13
CA LEU A 58 3.84 2.51 -20.26
C LEU A 58 3.07 2.11 -18.99
N GLY A 59 3.37 0.95 -18.42
CA GLY A 59 2.79 0.50 -17.16
C GLY A 59 3.10 1.43 -16.01
N LEU A 60 4.37 1.85 -15.86
CA LEU A 60 4.80 2.80 -14.84
C LEU A 60 4.12 4.17 -15.02
N LEU A 61 4.04 4.65 -16.25
CA LEU A 61 3.40 5.93 -16.58
C LEU A 61 1.89 5.88 -16.27
N THR A 62 1.23 4.79 -16.66
CA THR A 62 -0.20 4.56 -16.41
C THR A 62 -0.49 4.45 -14.92
N TYR A 63 0.34 3.70 -14.18
CA TYR A 63 0.24 3.58 -12.74
C TYR A 63 0.34 4.95 -12.07
N ARG A 64 1.35 5.75 -12.43
CA ARG A 64 1.53 7.10 -11.89
C ARG A 64 0.37 8.04 -12.24
N LEU A 65 -0.22 7.95 -13.42
CA LEU A 65 -1.30 8.85 -13.85
C LEU A 65 -2.66 8.48 -13.23
N ILE A 66 -2.94 7.18 -13.07
CA ILE A 66 -4.27 6.71 -12.63
C ILE A 66 -4.32 6.52 -11.11
N PHE A 67 -3.26 5.96 -10.50
CA PHE A 67 -3.28 5.54 -9.10
C PHE A 67 -2.77 6.58 -8.09
N ASN A 68 -2.19 7.71 -8.54
CA ASN A 68 -1.78 8.81 -7.63
C ASN A 68 -2.93 9.76 -7.21
N ARG A 69 -4.19 9.41 -7.48
CA ARG A 69 -5.33 10.16 -6.94
C ARG A 69 -5.47 9.80 -5.46
N LYS A 70 -4.83 10.59 -4.58
CA LYS A 70 -5.03 10.47 -3.13
C LYS A 70 -6.53 10.61 -2.82
N PRO A 71 -7.13 9.71 -2.03
CA PRO A 71 -8.47 9.94 -1.50
C PRO A 71 -8.43 11.18 -0.62
N LYS A 72 -9.28 12.15 -0.97
CA LYS A 72 -9.39 13.48 -0.38
C LYS A 72 -10.20 13.41 0.94
N GLU A 73 -9.90 12.46 1.82
CA GLU A 73 -10.70 12.21 3.05
C GLU A 73 -10.04 12.74 4.34
N GLU A 74 -8.76 13.10 4.33
CA GLU A 74 -8.08 13.57 5.56
C GLU A 74 -8.23 15.07 5.85
N GLU A 75 -8.71 15.88 4.91
CA GLU A 75 -8.88 17.33 5.11
C GLU A 75 -10.14 17.68 5.91
N GLU A 76 -11.20 16.86 5.80
CA GLU A 76 -12.48 17.09 6.49
C GLU A 76 -12.40 16.72 7.99
N THR A 77 -11.63 15.69 8.34
CA THR A 77 -11.48 15.27 9.75
C THR A 77 -10.55 16.17 10.57
N ALA A 78 -9.60 16.88 9.92
CA ALA A 78 -8.74 17.87 10.56
C ALA A 78 -9.49 19.20 10.78
N ALA A 79 -10.31 19.64 9.82
CA ALA A 79 -11.17 20.82 9.97
C ALA A 79 -12.26 20.61 11.04
N ALA A 80 -12.88 19.42 11.09
CA ALA A 80 -13.89 19.08 12.08
C ALA A 80 -13.32 19.03 13.52
N LYS A 81 -12.11 18.46 13.72
CA LYS A 81 -11.44 18.43 15.03
C LYS A 81 -11.05 19.81 15.53
N THR A 82 -10.71 20.73 14.63
CA THR A 82 -10.35 22.11 14.98
C THR A 82 -11.59 22.96 15.30
N ALA A 83 -12.73 22.70 14.65
CA ALA A 83 -13.98 23.40 14.89
C ALA A 83 -14.67 23.00 16.22
N VAL A 84 -14.56 21.73 16.63
CA VAL A 84 -15.12 21.23 17.91
C VAL A 84 -14.36 21.80 19.11
N LYS A 85 -13.02 21.88 19.03
CA LYS A 85 -12.19 22.40 20.13
C LYS A 85 -12.40 23.91 20.39
N LYS A 86 -12.87 24.66 19.39
CA LYS A 86 -13.18 26.09 19.52
C LYS A 86 -14.56 26.37 20.14
N LYS A 87 -15.51 25.44 20.04
CA LYS A 87 -16.84 25.59 20.67
C LYS A 87 -16.84 25.27 22.17
N GLU A 88 -15.88 24.48 22.65
CA GLU A 88 -15.81 24.09 24.08
C GLU A 88 -15.01 25.07 24.95
N SER A 89 -14.18 25.93 24.36
CA SER A 89 -13.43 26.96 25.10
C SER A 89 -14.15 28.32 25.20
N ASP A 90 -15.36 28.45 24.65
CA ASP A 90 -16.14 29.70 24.61
C ASP A 90 -17.47 29.57 25.38
N SER A 91 -17.67 28.49 26.14
CA SER A 91 -18.73 28.44 27.14
C SER A 91 -18.21 29.16 28.39
N PRO A 92 -18.86 30.25 28.84
CA PRO A 92 -18.64 30.79 30.17
C PRO A 92 -18.88 29.66 31.18
N ILE A 93 -17.81 29.27 31.87
CA ILE A 93 -17.90 28.53 33.12
C ILE A 93 -18.40 29.57 34.13
N ASP A 94 -19.73 29.73 34.19
CA ASP A 94 -20.36 30.32 35.36
C ASP A 94 -20.34 29.23 36.44
N ASP A 95 -19.35 29.41 37.31
CA ASP A 95 -19.21 28.89 38.66
C ASP A 95 -20.50 29.18 39.47
N TRP A 96 -20.58 28.79 40.75
CA TRP A 96 -21.67 29.13 41.70
C TRP A 96 -22.98 28.30 41.66
N ASP A 97 -22.89 27.02 42.02
CA ASP A 97 -24.01 26.31 42.68
C ASP A 97 -23.56 25.74 44.03
N VAL A 98 -23.37 26.59 45.05
CA VAL A 98 -23.30 26.15 46.46
C VAL A 98 -23.81 27.24 47.41
N GLU A 99 -25.11 27.23 47.73
CA GLU A 99 -25.60 27.40 49.10
C GLU A 99 -27.11 27.09 49.16
N HIS A 100 -27.44 25.87 49.60
CA HIS A 100 -28.75 25.58 50.17
C HIS A 100 -28.57 25.40 51.67
N THR A 101 -28.78 26.51 52.39
CA THR A 101 -28.95 26.52 53.83
C THR A 101 -30.31 25.96 54.23
N SER A 102 -30.25 25.07 55.23
CA SER A 102 -31.26 24.75 56.24
C SER A 102 -32.57 24.09 55.81
N GLU A 103 -32.64 22.79 56.01
CA GLU A 103 -33.81 22.19 56.67
C GLU A 103 -33.35 21.18 57.73
N LYS A 104 -33.81 21.42 58.96
CA LYS A 104 -33.45 20.69 60.18
C LYS A 104 -34.25 19.38 60.28
N ALA A 105 -33.65 18.49 61.08
CA ALA A 105 -34.27 17.58 62.05
C ALA A 105 -34.50 16.11 61.65
N PRO A 106 -34.47 15.19 62.64
CA PRO A 106 -33.59 14.03 62.58
C PRO A 106 -34.35 12.69 62.70
N ALA A 107 -33.68 11.58 62.42
CA ALA A 107 -33.77 10.35 63.24
C ALA A 107 -33.03 9.16 62.63
N LYS A 108 -32.20 8.53 63.48
CA LYS A 108 -31.93 7.08 63.56
C LYS A 108 -31.15 6.47 62.38
N SER A 109 -30.37 5.41 62.51
CA SER A 109 -29.73 4.68 63.60
C SER A 109 -29.01 3.55 62.88
N GLY A 110 -27.81 3.17 63.34
CA GLY A 110 -27.40 1.77 63.22
C GLY A 110 -26.37 1.42 62.14
N LYS A 111 -25.23 1.00 62.67
CA LYS A 111 -24.51 -0.24 62.33
C LYS A 111 -23.67 -0.31 61.05
N LYS A 112 -22.37 -0.10 61.31
CA LYS A 112 -21.22 -0.97 60.95
C LYS A 112 -21.56 -2.36 60.38
N SER A 113 -21.01 -2.66 59.20
CA SER A 113 -20.39 -3.94 58.79
C SER A 113 -19.89 -3.73 57.35
N GLY A 114 -18.63 -3.86 56.96
CA GLY A 114 -17.72 -4.99 57.17
C GLY A 114 -17.89 -6.01 56.04
N LYS A 115 -16.98 -5.99 55.03
CA LYS A 115 -16.62 -7.02 54.02
C LYS A 115 -15.76 -6.32 52.95
N LYS A 116 -14.51 -6.68 52.59
CA LYS A 116 -13.87 -7.97 52.30
C LYS A 116 -14.73 -8.91 51.47
#